data_AF-A0A2K0AWN0-F1
#
_entry.id   AF-A0A2K0AWN0-F1
#
_cell.length_a   1.000
_cell.length_b   1.000
_cell.length_c   1.000
_cell.angle_alpha   90.00
_cell.angle_beta   90.00
_cell.angle_gamma   90.00
#
_symmetry.space_group_name_H-M   'P 1'
#
loop_
_entity.id
_entity.type
_entity.pdbx_description
1 polymer ?
#
loop_
_entity_poly.entity_id
_entity_poly.type
_entity_poly.pdbx_seq_one_letter_code
_entity_poly.pdbx_strand_id
1 'polypeptide(L)'
;MSTHENDHYEAFESSQLNREDLMDLSELRQQVDAFKTNNNDSELKEHIASELIKWKEYVRDQYRPEDPAEQSRLSNIADKVQGDIDSAFEYNDGSKIFAFLEASYQRSKEDLVYGRTLILFSEKDTIKRALSFFDSDEENHKLADFIVSKNIEIGKEIMSEDYLELLEIERDYINARFK
;
A
#
# COMPACT_ATOMS: atom_id res chain seq x y z
N MET A 1 -18.15 -28.24 6.98
CA MET A 1 -18.37 -26.91 6.36
C MET A 1 -18.14 -25.87 7.44
N SER A 2 -17.53 -24.75 7.06
CA SER A 2 -17.05 -23.63 7.87
C SER A 2 -15.64 -23.79 8.46
N THR A 3 -14.66 -23.46 7.61
CA THR A 3 -13.30 -23.05 8.01
C THR A 3 -12.88 -21.75 7.30
N HIS A 4 -13.80 -21.06 6.60
CA HIS A 4 -13.48 -19.82 5.89
C HIS A 4 -13.97 -18.56 6.60
N GLU A 5 -14.93 -18.62 7.54
CA GLU A 5 -15.49 -17.40 8.16
C GLU A 5 -14.52 -16.61 9.05
N ASN A 6 -13.42 -17.21 9.54
CA ASN A 6 -12.52 -16.57 10.50
C ASN A 6 -11.32 -15.83 9.87
N ASP A 7 -10.81 -16.24 8.71
CA ASP A 7 -9.63 -15.61 8.09
C ASP A 7 -9.98 -14.21 7.52
N HIS A 8 -11.27 -13.96 7.22
CA HIS A 8 -11.79 -12.71 6.67
C HIS A 8 -11.61 -11.48 7.59
N TYR A 9 -11.33 -11.69 8.89
CA TYR A 9 -11.23 -10.62 9.88
C TYR A 9 -9.79 -10.26 10.27
N GLU A 10 -8.78 -11.08 9.94
CA GLU A 10 -7.37 -10.81 10.28
C GLU A 10 -6.89 -9.48 9.67
N ALA A 11 -7.33 -9.16 8.45
CA ALA A 11 -7.00 -7.90 7.77
C ALA A 11 -7.52 -6.64 8.50
N PHE A 12 -8.49 -6.80 9.41
CA PHE A 12 -9.11 -5.74 10.21
C PHE A 12 -8.71 -5.81 11.69
N GLU A 13 -7.77 -6.68 12.05
CA GLU A 13 -7.19 -6.67 13.38
C GLU A 13 -6.44 -5.36 13.65
N SER A 14 -6.63 -4.85 14.87
CA SER A 14 -6.00 -3.64 15.33
C SER A 14 -4.49 -3.86 15.41
N SER A 15 -3.69 -2.98 14.79
CA SER A 15 -2.24 -2.93 15.02
C SER A 15 -1.89 -2.46 16.44
N GLN A 16 -2.83 -1.80 17.12
CA GLN A 16 -2.67 -1.18 18.44
C GLN A 16 -1.71 0.01 18.46
N LEU A 17 -1.29 0.48 17.28
CA LEU A 17 -0.47 1.68 17.12
C LEU A 17 -1.28 2.94 17.41
N ASN A 18 -0.66 3.87 18.12
CA ASN A 18 -1.18 5.21 18.38
C ASN A 18 -0.31 6.23 17.65
N ARG A 19 -0.83 7.46 17.50
CA ARG A 19 -0.09 8.54 16.81
C ARG A 19 1.26 8.85 17.46
N GLU A 20 1.38 8.66 18.77
CA GLU A 20 2.61 8.86 19.55
C GLU A 20 3.69 7.79 19.30
N ASP A 21 3.32 6.65 18.74
CA ASP A 21 4.24 5.58 18.35
C ASP A 21 4.89 5.83 16.98
N LEU A 22 4.43 6.88 16.26
CA LEU A 22 4.84 7.21 14.91
C LEU A 22 5.85 8.35 14.88
N MET A 23 6.89 8.19 14.07
CA MET A 23 7.76 9.28 13.66
C MET A 23 6.97 10.35 12.89
N ASP A 24 7.31 11.63 13.08
CA ASP A 24 6.70 12.70 12.30
C ASP A 24 7.04 12.59 10.80
N LEU A 25 6.08 12.86 9.93
CA LEU A 25 6.26 12.77 8.47
C LEU A 25 7.41 13.65 7.97
N SER A 26 7.61 14.82 8.58
CA SER A 26 8.74 15.69 8.25
C SER A 26 10.10 15.08 8.60
N GLU A 27 10.18 14.32 9.70
CA GLU A 27 11.40 13.60 10.09
C GLU A 27 11.63 12.40 9.17
N LEU A 28 10.57 11.65 8.86
CA LEU A 28 10.64 10.54 7.91
C LEU A 28 11.10 11.00 6.53
N ARG A 29 10.61 12.15 6.05
CA ARG A 29 11.07 12.77 4.80
C ARG A 29 12.56 13.12 4.84
N GLN A 30 13.05 13.67 5.95
CA GLN A 30 14.49 13.96 6.12
C GLN A 30 15.34 12.68 6.06
N GLN A 31 14.87 11.58 6.67
CA GLN A 31 15.55 10.30 6.59
C GLN A 31 15.59 9.76 5.16
N VAL A 32 14.48 9.86 4.42
CA VAL A 32 14.44 9.48 3.00
C VAL A 32 15.38 10.35 2.16
N ASP A 33 15.46 11.65 2.42
CA ASP A 33 16.38 12.55 1.72
C ASP A 33 17.86 12.25 2.03
N ALA A 34 18.17 11.85 3.26
CA ALA A 34 19.49 11.33 3.62
C ALA A 34 19.80 10.03 2.87
N PHE A 35 18.84 9.09 2.83
CA PHE A 35 18.98 7.82 2.12
C PHE A 35 19.17 8.00 0.61
N LYS A 36 18.52 8.99 -0.01
CA LYS A 36 18.75 9.36 -1.42
C LYS A 36 20.21 9.71 -1.72
N THR A 37 20.96 10.16 -0.71
CA THR A 37 22.37 10.54 -0.84
C THR A 37 23.32 9.38 -0.51
N ASN A 38 22.93 8.49 0.40
CA ASN A 38 23.70 7.31 0.80
C ASN A 38 22.80 6.06 0.84
N ASN A 39 22.51 5.48 -0.32
CA ASN A 39 21.54 4.38 -0.47
C ASN A 39 22.03 3.00 -0.01
N ASN A 40 23.28 2.88 0.42
CA ASN A 40 23.88 1.63 0.90
C ASN A 40 23.72 1.43 2.42
N ASP A 41 23.13 2.40 3.13
CA ASP A 41 22.87 2.29 4.56
C ASP A 41 21.69 1.35 4.82
N SER A 42 21.99 0.09 5.18
CA SER A 42 20.99 -0.94 5.43
C SER A 42 20.15 -0.67 6.67
N GLU A 43 20.73 -0.09 7.72
CA GLU A 43 19.99 0.23 8.95
C GLU A 43 18.98 1.33 8.69
N LEU A 44 19.38 2.40 7.98
CA LEU A 44 18.49 3.48 7.57
C LEU A 44 17.37 2.97 6.64
N LYS A 45 17.72 2.08 5.69
CA LYS A 45 16.75 1.46 4.77
C LYS A 45 15.67 0.68 5.52
N GLU A 46 16.07 -0.18 6.47
CA GLU A 46 15.14 -0.99 7.26
C GLU A 46 14.29 -0.11 8.18
N HIS A 47 14.89 0.92 8.78
CA HIS A 47 14.18 1.86 9.65
C HIS A 47 13.09 2.63 8.90
N ILE A 48 13.42 3.25 7.76
CA ILE A 48 12.45 3.96 6.90
C ILE A 48 11.31 3.02 6.50
N ALA A 49 11.62 1.80 6.05
CA ALA A 49 10.61 0.82 5.67
C ALA A 49 9.68 0.47 6.85
N SER A 50 10.22 0.32 8.06
CA SER A 50 9.42 0.05 9.25
C SER A 50 8.50 1.22 9.60
N GLU A 51 8.98 2.47 9.53
CA GLU A 51 8.16 3.65 9.85
C GLU A 51 7.04 3.85 8.82
N LEU A 52 7.31 3.62 7.53
CA LEU A 52 6.29 3.61 6.48
C LEU A 52 5.19 2.58 6.77
N ILE A 53 5.56 1.37 7.20
CA ILE A 53 4.60 0.31 7.55
C ILE A 53 3.76 0.73 8.77
N LYS A 54 4.37 1.24 9.83
CA LYS A 54 3.64 1.70 11.03
C LYS A 54 2.61 2.76 10.70
N TRP A 55 2.98 3.74 9.89
CA TRP A 55 2.05 4.77 9.43
C TRP A 55 0.87 4.20 8.66
N LYS A 56 1.10 3.26 7.73
CA LYS A 56 0.03 2.60 6.98
C LYS A 56 -0.90 1.79 7.88
N GLU A 57 -0.35 1.08 8.86
CA GLU A 57 -1.13 0.30 9.83
C GLU A 57 -1.96 1.19 10.75
N TYR A 58 -1.37 2.29 11.25
CA TYR A 58 -2.10 3.29 12.02
C TYR A 58 -3.28 3.88 11.23
N VAL A 59 -3.04 4.32 9.99
CA VAL A 59 -4.11 4.91 9.17
C VAL A 59 -5.19 3.89 8.84
N ARG A 60 -4.83 2.65 8.53
CA ARG A 60 -5.81 1.55 8.36
C ARG A 60 -6.68 1.38 9.61
N ASP A 61 -6.07 1.40 10.80
CA ASP A 61 -6.81 1.25 12.06
C ASP A 61 -7.80 2.41 12.29
N GLN A 62 -7.44 3.65 11.92
CA GLN A 62 -8.34 4.81 12.00
C GLN A 62 -9.55 4.69 11.06
N TYR A 63 -9.46 3.86 10.02
CA TYR A 63 -10.46 3.72 8.97
C TYR A 63 -11.27 2.41 9.11
N ARG A 64 -10.96 1.61 10.12
CA ARG A 64 -11.68 0.39 10.43
C ARG A 64 -13.08 0.73 10.95
N PRO A 65 -14.16 0.17 10.39
CA PRO A 65 -15.50 0.40 10.91
C PRO A 65 -15.68 -0.25 12.28
N GLU A 66 -16.41 0.41 13.17
CA GLU A 66 -16.78 -0.13 14.48
C GLU A 66 -17.96 -1.11 14.38
N ASP A 67 -18.85 -0.89 13.41
CA ASP A 67 -20.04 -1.71 13.20
C ASP A 67 -19.70 -3.07 12.55
N PRO A 68 -20.10 -4.21 13.13
CA PRO A 68 -19.79 -5.53 12.58
C PRO A 68 -20.35 -5.79 11.18
N ALA A 69 -21.50 -5.22 10.81
CA ALA A 69 -22.06 -5.40 9.48
C ALA A 69 -21.26 -4.61 8.42
N GLU A 70 -20.80 -3.41 8.78
CA GLU A 70 -19.86 -2.65 7.93
C GLU A 70 -18.49 -3.32 7.82
N GLN A 71 -17.98 -3.92 8.91
CA GLN A 71 -16.75 -4.74 8.86
C GLN A 71 -16.90 -5.90 7.87
N SER A 72 -17.98 -6.67 7.98
CA SER A 72 -18.26 -7.77 7.05
C SER A 72 -18.39 -7.27 5.60
N ARG A 73 -19.05 -6.13 5.38
CA ARG A 73 -19.18 -5.54 4.04
C ARG A 73 -17.81 -5.15 3.47
N LEU A 74 -16.97 -4.45 4.24
CA LEU A 74 -15.64 -4.05 3.78
C LEU A 74 -14.72 -5.24 3.58
N SER A 75 -14.82 -6.27 4.42
CA SER A 75 -14.05 -7.51 4.26
C SER A 75 -14.38 -8.21 2.93
N ASN A 76 -15.66 -8.34 2.59
CA ASN A 76 -16.06 -8.89 1.27
C ASN A 76 -15.51 -8.05 0.09
N ILE A 77 -15.43 -6.72 0.24
CA ILE A 77 -14.85 -5.84 -0.77
C ILE A 77 -13.33 -6.05 -0.82
N ALA A 78 -12.67 -6.19 0.33
CA ALA A 78 -11.24 -6.43 0.43
C ALA A 78 -10.83 -7.75 -0.23
N ASP A 79 -11.58 -8.83 -0.01
CA ASP A 79 -11.35 -10.11 -0.68
C ASP A 79 -11.47 -9.97 -2.20
N LYS A 80 -12.46 -9.21 -2.66
CA LYS A 80 -12.63 -8.95 -4.10
C LYS A 80 -11.46 -8.14 -4.66
N VAL A 81 -11.05 -7.08 -3.97
CA VAL A 81 -9.90 -6.26 -4.37
C VAL A 81 -8.65 -7.14 -4.42
N GLN A 82 -8.41 -7.93 -3.38
CA GLN A 82 -7.26 -8.82 -3.29
C GLN A 82 -7.25 -9.85 -4.43
N GLY A 83 -8.39 -10.46 -4.74
CA GLY A 83 -8.52 -11.37 -5.88
C GLY A 83 -8.26 -10.68 -7.23
N ASP A 84 -8.74 -9.44 -7.41
CA ASP A 84 -8.47 -8.64 -8.62
C ASP A 84 -6.95 -8.34 -8.75
N ILE A 85 -6.29 -7.99 -7.64
CA ILE A 85 -4.83 -7.73 -7.60
C ILE A 85 -4.04 -9.02 -7.83
N ASP A 86 -4.37 -10.11 -7.15
CA ASP A 86 -3.66 -11.38 -7.27
C ASP A 86 -3.72 -11.91 -8.71
N SER A 87 -4.88 -11.78 -9.35
CA SER A 87 -5.06 -12.12 -10.77
C SER A 87 -4.11 -11.32 -11.68
N ALA A 88 -3.80 -10.06 -11.36
CA ALA A 88 -2.84 -9.28 -12.13
C ALA A 88 -1.45 -9.92 -12.05
N PHE A 89 -1.02 -10.38 -10.88
CA PHE A 89 0.30 -10.98 -10.68
C PHE A 89 0.39 -12.47 -11.03
N GLU A 90 -0.68 -13.10 -11.54
CA GLU A 90 -0.60 -14.42 -12.17
C GLU A 90 0.04 -14.35 -13.57
N TYR A 91 0.09 -13.15 -14.17
CA TYR A 91 0.71 -12.94 -15.47
C TYR A 91 2.22 -12.73 -15.33
N ASN A 92 3.02 -13.48 -16.09
CA ASN A 92 4.47 -13.24 -16.23
C ASN A 92 4.80 -12.20 -17.31
N ASP A 93 3.81 -11.47 -17.81
CA ASP A 93 3.95 -10.43 -18.84
C ASP A 93 3.66 -9.08 -18.21
N GLY A 94 4.70 -8.24 -18.06
CA GLY A 94 4.57 -6.95 -17.41
C GLY A 94 3.51 -6.05 -18.03
N SER A 95 3.34 -6.06 -19.35
CA SER A 95 2.31 -5.24 -20.01
C SER A 95 0.90 -5.63 -19.58
N LYS A 96 0.67 -6.93 -19.33
CA LYS A 96 -0.61 -7.41 -18.83
C LYS A 96 -0.83 -7.02 -17.38
N ILE A 97 0.20 -7.11 -16.54
CA ILE A 97 0.14 -6.67 -15.14
C ILE A 97 -0.28 -5.20 -15.08
N PHE A 98 0.40 -4.32 -15.81
CA PHE A 98 0.05 -2.89 -15.84
C PHE A 98 -1.39 -2.66 -16.31
N ALA A 99 -1.84 -3.35 -17.36
CA ALA A 99 -3.21 -3.20 -17.87
C ALA A 99 -4.27 -3.65 -16.86
N PHE A 100 -4.04 -4.76 -16.14
CA PHE A 100 -4.95 -5.25 -15.11
C PHE A 100 -5.00 -4.32 -13.91
N LEU A 101 -3.84 -3.89 -13.39
CA LEU A 101 -3.79 -2.96 -12.27
C LEU A 101 -4.42 -1.61 -12.64
N GLU A 102 -4.17 -1.09 -13.85
CA GLU A 102 -4.83 0.13 -14.34
C GLU A 102 -6.35 -0.01 -14.32
N ALA A 103 -6.90 -1.14 -14.76
CA ALA A 103 -8.34 -1.37 -14.72
C ALA A 103 -8.90 -1.33 -13.28
N SER A 104 -8.20 -1.96 -12.33
CA SER A 104 -8.57 -1.90 -10.91
C SER A 104 -8.55 -0.46 -10.38
N TYR A 105 -7.53 0.31 -10.74
CA TYR A 105 -7.42 1.72 -10.35
C TYR A 105 -8.47 2.63 -11.00
N GLN A 106 -8.83 2.40 -12.27
CA GLN A 106 -9.91 3.17 -12.90
C GLN A 106 -11.26 2.88 -12.22
N ARG A 107 -11.51 1.63 -11.84
CA ARG A 107 -12.69 1.27 -11.04
C ARG A 107 -12.72 1.98 -9.69
N SER A 108 -11.57 2.13 -9.04
CA SER A 108 -11.45 2.84 -7.75
C SER A 108 -11.86 4.31 -7.81
N LYS A 109 -11.83 4.95 -8.99
CA LYS A 109 -12.32 6.32 -9.20
C LYS A 109 -13.85 6.39 -9.31
N GLU A 110 -14.48 5.31 -9.75
CA GLU A 110 -15.95 5.22 -9.86
C GLU A 110 -16.58 4.70 -8.57
N ASP A 111 -15.91 3.75 -7.90
CA ASP A 111 -16.32 3.14 -6.64
C ASP A 111 -15.31 3.49 -5.54
N LEU A 112 -15.58 4.59 -4.82
CA LEU A 112 -14.69 5.11 -3.78
C LEU A 112 -14.51 4.13 -2.62
N VAL A 113 -15.48 3.25 -2.35
CA VAL A 113 -15.33 2.23 -1.30
C VAL A 113 -14.31 1.19 -1.74
N TYR A 114 -14.40 0.71 -2.99
CA TYR A 114 -13.40 -0.16 -3.58
C TYR A 114 -12.01 0.49 -3.57
N GLY A 115 -11.92 1.76 -3.97
CA GLY A 115 -10.65 2.51 -3.97
C GLY A 115 -10.03 2.65 -2.60
N ARG A 116 -10.83 2.99 -1.59
CA ARG A 116 -10.35 3.13 -0.20
C ARG A 116 -9.90 1.79 0.35
N THR A 117 -10.61 0.72 0.02
CA THR A 117 -10.22 -0.64 0.42
C THR A 117 -8.91 -1.07 -0.24
N LEU A 118 -8.71 -0.75 -1.52
CA LEU A 118 -7.46 -1.03 -2.24
C LEU A 118 -6.25 -0.38 -1.56
N ILE A 119 -6.35 0.91 -1.25
CA ILE A 119 -5.29 1.67 -0.59
C ILE A 119 -5.00 1.14 0.82
N LEU A 120 -6.03 0.85 1.62
CA LEU A 120 -5.82 0.54 3.04
C LEU A 120 -5.45 -0.91 3.33
N PHE A 121 -5.92 -1.85 2.50
CA PHE A 121 -5.84 -3.28 2.81
C PHE A 121 -4.98 -4.07 1.84
N SER A 122 -4.82 -3.62 0.59
CA SER A 122 -4.06 -4.38 -0.42
C SER A 122 -2.75 -3.70 -0.82
N GLU A 123 -2.68 -2.38 -0.77
CA GLU A 123 -1.53 -1.61 -1.27
C GLU A 123 -0.18 -2.08 -0.68
N LYS A 124 -0.09 -2.22 0.65
CA LYS A 124 1.16 -2.57 1.33
C LYS A 124 1.78 -3.84 0.75
N ASP A 125 0.96 -4.88 0.62
CA ASP A 125 1.41 -6.18 0.12
C ASP A 125 1.60 -6.17 -1.41
N THR A 126 0.80 -5.38 -2.13
CA THR A 126 0.95 -5.16 -3.57
C THR A 126 2.30 -4.52 -3.90
N ILE A 127 2.68 -3.46 -3.19
CA ILE A 127 3.99 -2.81 -3.34
C ILE A 127 5.10 -3.78 -2.96
N LYS A 128 4.99 -4.46 -1.81
CA LYS A 128 5.99 -5.45 -1.36
C LYS A 128 6.23 -6.52 -2.43
N ARG A 129 5.17 -7.04 -3.06
CA ARG A 129 5.25 -8.00 -4.16
C ARG A 129 5.91 -7.39 -5.40
N ALA A 130 5.51 -6.18 -5.78
CA ALA A 130 6.05 -5.49 -6.95
C ALA A 130 7.57 -5.23 -6.86
N LEU A 131 8.10 -4.99 -5.66
CA LEU A 131 9.52 -4.71 -5.44
C LEU A 131 10.46 -5.89 -5.79
N SER A 132 9.93 -7.09 -6.01
CA SER A 132 10.73 -8.29 -6.31
C SER A 132 10.01 -9.29 -7.23
N PHE A 133 9.07 -8.83 -8.06
CA PHE A 133 8.22 -9.72 -8.84
C PHE A 133 8.93 -10.28 -10.08
N PHE A 134 9.58 -9.42 -10.85
CA PHE A 134 10.39 -9.76 -12.01
C PHE A 134 11.85 -10.04 -11.61
N ASP A 135 12.58 -10.72 -12.48
CA ASP A 135 14.03 -10.88 -12.36
C ASP A 135 14.81 -9.56 -12.62
N SER A 136 14.12 -8.53 -13.12
CA SER A 136 14.71 -7.23 -13.46
C SER A 136 14.36 -6.18 -12.42
N ASP A 137 15.38 -5.61 -11.77
CA ASP A 137 15.24 -4.48 -10.85
C ASP A 137 14.57 -3.27 -11.52
N GLU A 138 14.84 -3.04 -12.81
CA GLU A 138 14.22 -1.95 -13.57
C GLU A 138 12.70 -2.17 -13.76
N GLU A 139 12.27 -3.40 -14.02
CA GLU A 139 10.84 -3.72 -14.17
C GLU A 139 10.11 -3.69 -12.82
N ASN A 140 10.77 -4.17 -11.76
CA ASN A 140 10.26 -4.08 -10.39
C ASN A 140 10.09 -2.63 -9.94
N HIS A 141 11.08 -1.78 -10.24
CA HIS A 141 11.01 -0.36 -9.96
C HIS A 141 9.83 0.29 -10.69
N LYS A 142 9.69 0.06 -12.00
CA LYS A 142 8.57 0.59 -12.80
C LYS A 142 7.22 0.16 -12.25
N LEU A 143 7.08 -1.10 -11.85
CA LEU A 143 5.83 -1.61 -11.30
C LEU A 143 5.51 -0.98 -9.93
N ALA A 144 6.50 -0.89 -9.03
CA ALA A 144 6.32 -0.27 -7.72
C ALA A 144 6.01 1.24 -7.83
N ASP A 145 6.73 1.99 -8.67
CA ASP A 145 6.47 3.42 -8.89
C ASP A 145 5.08 3.65 -9.51
N PHE A 146 4.65 2.78 -10.44
CA PHE A 146 3.31 2.82 -11.01
C PHE A 146 2.23 2.65 -9.93
N ILE A 147 2.33 1.61 -9.10
CA ILE A 147 1.37 1.32 -8.02
C ILE A 147 1.26 2.52 -7.08
N VAL A 148 2.39 3.01 -6.55
CA VAL A 148 2.37 4.15 -5.61
C VAL A 148 1.85 5.42 -6.28
N SER A 149 2.23 5.68 -7.53
CA SER A 149 1.69 6.84 -8.27
C SER A 149 0.17 6.78 -8.42
N LYS A 150 -0.39 5.59 -8.65
CA LYS A 150 -1.83 5.38 -8.76
C LYS A 150 -2.53 5.51 -7.41
N ASN A 151 -1.91 5.04 -6.33
CA ASN A 151 -2.41 5.23 -4.97
C ASN A 151 -2.44 6.73 -4.60
N ILE A 152 -1.42 7.51 -4.97
CA ILE A 152 -1.41 8.97 -4.79
C ILE A 152 -2.53 9.61 -5.62
N GLU A 153 -2.70 9.21 -6.88
CA GLU A 153 -3.74 9.74 -7.77
C GLU A 153 -5.13 9.60 -7.17
N ILE A 154 -5.50 8.38 -6.75
CA ILE A 154 -6.82 8.09 -6.17
C ILE A 154 -6.93 8.61 -4.75
N GLY A 155 -5.85 8.54 -3.98
CA GLY A 155 -5.79 9.02 -2.61
C GLY A 155 -6.16 10.49 -2.47
N LYS A 156 -5.90 11.32 -3.49
CA LYS A 156 -6.33 12.73 -3.53
C LYS A 156 -7.83 12.93 -3.40
N GLU A 157 -8.62 11.93 -3.78
CA GLU A 157 -10.08 11.99 -3.73
C GLU A 157 -10.65 11.40 -2.43
N ILE A 158 -9.93 10.49 -1.75
CA ILE A 158 -10.50 9.64 -0.69
C ILE A 158 -9.68 9.53 0.61
N MET A 159 -8.46 10.07 0.64
CA MET A 159 -7.54 10.00 1.78
C MET A 159 -7.20 11.39 2.33
N SER A 160 -6.67 11.45 3.55
CA SER A 160 -6.19 12.70 4.17
C SER A 160 -4.89 13.19 3.55
N GLU A 161 -4.62 14.49 3.68
CA GLU A 161 -3.36 15.12 3.23
C GLU A 161 -2.12 14.43 3.84
N ASP A 162 -2.14 14.13 5.15
CA ASP A 162 -1.06 13.41 5.82
C ASP A 162 -0.76 12.05 5.17
N TYR A 163 -1.79 11.33 4.73
CA TYR A 163 -1.59 10.03 4.07
C TYR A 163 -1.06 10.21 2.65
N LEU A 164 -1.47 11.27 1.95
CA LEU A 164 -0.90 11.60 0.64
C LEU A 164 0.59 11.95 0.76
N GLU A 165 0.95 12.72 1.78
CA GLU A 165 2.36 13.02 2.07
C GLU A 165 3.16 11.75 2.37
N LEU A 166 2.59 10.81 3.15
CA LEU A 166 3.21 9.50 3.40
C LEU A 166 3.46 8.73 2.09
N LEU A 167 2.50 8.68 1.18
CA LEU A 167 2.64 8.00 -0.11
C LEU A 167 3.71 8.65 -0.99
N GLU A 168 3.81 9.99 -0.97
CA GLU A 168 4.87 10.70 -1.67
C GLU A 168 6.26 10.40 -1.09
N ILE A 169 6.37 10.31 0.24
CA ILE A 169 7.60 9.89 0.93
C ILE A 169 7.97 8.45 0.56
N GLU A 170 7.01 7.52 0.53
CA GLU A 170 7.23 6.14 0.12
C GLU A 170 7.71 6.04 -1.33
N ARG A 171 7.10 6.80 -2.24
CA ARG A 171 7.53 6.87 -3.64
C ARG A 171 8.98 7.31 -3.76
N ASP A 172 9.35 8.36 -3.02
CA ASP A 172 10.71 8.88 -2.97
C ASP A 172 11.71 7.86 -2.42
N TYR A 173 11.31 7.10 -1.39
CA TYR A 173 12.09 6.00 -0.84
C TYR A 173 12.28 4.85 -1.83
N ILE A 174 11.22 4.43 -2.52
CA ILE A 174 11.29 3.40 -3.58
C ILE A 174 12.24 3.85 -4.68
N ASN A 175 12.10 5.09 -5.16
CA ASN A 175 12.99 5.66 -6.17
C ASN A 175 14.46 5.69 -5.72
N ALA A 176 14.72 5.95 -4.44
CA ALA A 176 16.08 5.92 -3.88
C ALA A 176 16.64 4.50 -3.80
N ARG A 177 15.81 3.50 -3.53
CA ARG A 177 16.20 2.09 -3.37
C ARG A 177 16.66 1.44 -4.67
N PHE A 178 16.16 1.87 -5.82
CA PHE A 178 16.50 1.34 -7.14
C PHE A 178 17.51 2.20 -7.93
N LYS A 179 18.10 3.22 -7.30
CA LYS A 179 19.22 3.99 -7.87
C LYS A 179 20.53 3.20 -7.80
#